data_AF-A0A9D9G3Y3-F1
#
_entry.id   AF-A0A9D9G3Y3-F1
#
_cell.length_a   1.000
_cell.length_b   1.000
_cell.length_c   1.000
_cell.angle_alpha   90.00
_cell.angle_beta   90.00
_cell.angle_gamma   90.00
#
_symmetry.space_group_name_H-M   'P 1'
#
loop_
_entity.id
_entity.type
_entity.pdbx_description
1 polymer ?
#
loop_
_entity_poly.entity_id
_entity_poly.type
_entity_poly.pdbx_seq_one_letter_code
_entity_poly.pdbx_strand_id
1 'polypeptide(L)'
;MRKNREIKTYDLDPSSKEENKINDVDSKIQEENDEDIEQKEQIIKRYNEEVVYEHEHAINGNPFMFRVNKADKCNVHSIEDFKVKVKRKETRTIKEVLRTEEFKLGKRKKIILNAIKAWIKEYKENKSKVILKVSDVKEAVRPNDIAKIKVGAYIFLPLGLAALLVMYFRLTKLWGIAKDFTLFGKELHLNLELARRAAFSLQWVNIVAVVGIYIAITSMLFIGLYHAVCHEFTSYTKTHASLNEKLTNKVNNDFNRKSKKTLKYYQKALRKKECKLDPLPISDTGITDVDFSDIEALSDAYTHKMAKMKGRKTFLYITRFILFKGTYLCASTVYGYISFEIIRGLFGGGI
;
A
#
# COMPACT_ATOMS: atom_id res chain seq x y z
N MET A 1 9.81 -25.07 -46.09
CA MET A 1 11.15 -24.86 -46.71
C MET A 1 12.22 -25.19 -45.68
N ARG A 2 12.80 -26.39 -45.75
CA ARG A 2 13.92 -26.86 -44.92
C ARG A 2 15.23 -26.56 -45.67
N LYS A 3 16.19 -25.89 -45.03
CA LYS A 3 17.52 -25.63 -45.58
C LYS A 3 18.47 -26.74 -45.10
N ASN A 4 18.84 -27.63 -46.03
CA ASN A 4 20.02 -28.49 -45.90
C ASN A 4 21.28 -27.63 -45.88
N ARG A 5 22.23 -27.97 -45.00
CA ARG A 5 23.63 -27.55 -45.13
C ARG A 5 24.54 -28.75 -44.92
N GLU A 6 25.59 -28.70 -45.72
CA GLU A 6 26.47 -29.78 -46.14
C GLU A 6 27.40 -30.28 -45.02
N ILE A 7 27.62 -31.59 -45.04
CA ILE A 7 28.68 -32.25 -44.27
C ILE A 7 29.97 -32.08 -45.05
N LYS A 8 30.96 -31.38 -44.49
CA LYS A 8 32.34 -31.40 -44.96
C LYS A 8 33.09 -32.49 -44.22
N THR A 9 33.48 -33.53 -44.93
CA THR A 9 34.47 -34.51 -44.51
C THR A 9 35.86 -33.88 -44.62
N TYR A 10 36.63 -33.93 -43.53
CA TYR A 10 38.06 -33.65 -43.54
C TYR A 10 38.80 -34.98 -43.39
N ASP A 11 39.75 -35.20 -44.29
CA ASP A 11 40.65 -36.34 -44.31
C ASP A 11 41.50 -36.40 -43.04
N LEU A 12 41.68 -37.63 -42.55
CA LEU A 12 42.59 -37.97 -41.47
C LEU A 12 43.95 -38.38 -42.03
N ASP A 13 44.96 -38.10 -41.19
CA ASP A 13 46.23 -38.82 -40.97
C ASP A 13 47.52 -38.20 -41.56
N PRO A 14 48.73 -38.43 -41.00
CA PRO A 14 49.10 -38.85 -39.62
C PRO A 14 50.18 -37.93 -38.98
N SER A 15 50.32 -38.12 -37.66
CA SER A 15 51.55 -38.08 -36.85
C SER A 15 52.62 -36.99 -37.12
N SER A 16 52.70 -36.04 -36.19
CA SER A 16 53.93 -35.57 -35.53
C SER A 16 53.67 -34.24 -34.83
N LYS A 17 53.30 -34.29 -33.53
CA LYS A 17 53.41 -33.22 -32.50
C LYS A 17 52.41 -33.41 -31.33
N GLU A 18 52.22 -34.64 -30.83
CA GLU A 18 51.23 -34.88 -29.77
C GLU A 18 51.78 -35.17 -28.37
N GLU A 19 53.08 -35.41 -28.17
CA GLU A 19 53.57 -35.72 -26.80
C GLU A 19 53.88 -34.48 -25.94
N ASN A 20 54.06 -33.29 -26.51
CA ASN A 20 54.24 -32.05 -25.74
C ASN A 20 52.95 -31.24 -25.52
N LYS A 21 51.81 -31.70 -26.05
CA LYS A 21 50.49 -31.06 -25.83
C LYS A 21 49.64 -31.78 -24.80
N ILE A 22 49.91 -33.05 -24.50
CA ILE A 22 49.13 -33.81 -23.52
C ILE A 22 49.51 -33.38 -22.09
N ASN A 23 50.80 -33.14 -21.80
CA ASN A 23 51.23 -32.61 -20.49
C ASN A 23 50.79 -31.15 -20.20
N ASP A 24 50.57 -30.32 -21.24
CA ASP A 24 50.12 -28.92 -21.08
C ASP A 24 48.58 -28.79 -21.08
N VAL A 25 47.86 -29.88 -21.40
CA VAL A 25 46.40 -29.99 -21.31
C VAL A 25 46.00 -30.66 -20.00
N ASP A 26 46.73 -31.69 -19.54
CA ASP A 26 46.49 -32.29 -18.22
C ASP A 26 46.85 -31.33 -17.07
N SER A 27 47.88 -30.49 -17.22
CA SER A 27 48.19 -29.43 -16.24
C SER A 27 47.14 -28.32 -16.21
N LYS A 28 46.62 -27.89 -17.38
CA LYS A 28 45.52 -26.91 -17.47
C LYS A 28 44.20 -27.46 -16.95
N ILE A 29 43.90 -28.75 -17.16
CA ILE A 29 42.70 -29.40 -16.61
C ILE A 29 42.82 -29.62 -15.08
N GLN A 30 44.03 -29.80 -14.54
CA GLN A 30 44.25 -29.83 -13.09
C GLN A 30 44.16 -28.42 -12.46
N GLU A 31 44.79 -27.40 -13.06
CA GLU A 31 44.70 -26.00 -12.57
C GLU A 31 43.26 -25.45 -12.67
N GLU A 32 42.53 -25.77 -13.74
CA GLU A 32 41.11 -25.37 -13.91
C GLU A 32 40.18 -26.10 -12.93
N ASN A 33 40.52 -27.32 -12.47
CA ASN A 33 39.79 -28.01 -11.40
C ASN A 33 40.15 -27.49 -10.00
N ASP A 34 41.42 -27.11 -9.77
CA ASP A 34 41.87 -26.58 -8.49
C ASP A 34 41.37 -25.16 -8.23
N GLU A 35 41.32 -24.28 -9.25
CA GLU A 35 40.67 -22.96 -9.15
C GLU A 35 39.16 -23.07 -8.87
N ASP A 36 38.49 -24.06 -9.47
CA ASP A 36 37.05 -24.29 -9.31
C ASP A 36 36.71 -24.92 -7.94
N ILE A 37 37.65 -25.67 -7.35
CA ILE A 37 37.60 -26.13 -5.96
C ILE A 37 37.84 -24.96 -4.99
N GLU A 38 38.85 -24.12 -5.24
CA GLU A 38 39.15 -22.97 -4.39
C GLU A 38 37.99 -21.95 -4.37
N GLN A 39 37.34 -21.69 -5.51
CA GLN A 39 36.14 -20.85 -5.57
C GLN A 39 34.97 -21.45 -4.78
N LYS A 40 34.74 -22.77 -4.88
CA LYS A 40 33.71 -23.47 -4.08
C LYS A 40 34.00 -23.39 -2.59
N GLU A 41 35.25 -23.57 -2.18
CA GLU A 41 35.66 -23.42 -0.78
C GLU A 41 35.45 -22.00 -0.26
N GLN A 42 35.78 -20.98 -1.07
CA GLN A 42 35.54 -19.58 -0.70
C GLN A 42 34.04 -19.23 -0.58
N ILE A 43 33.19 -19.80 -1.44
CA ILE A 43 31.73 -19.64 -1.36
C ILE A 43 31.18 -20.32 -0.10
N ILE A 44 31.62 -21.55 0.18
CA ILE A 44 31.22 -22.30 1.39
C ILE A 44 31.66 -21.55 2.65
N LYS A 45 32.89 -21.01 2.66
CA LYS A 45 33.40 -20.23 3.77
C LYS A 45 32.58 -18.95 4.00
N ARG A 46 32.29 -18.18 2.94
CA ARG A 46 31.42 -16.99 3.04
C ARG A 46 30.01 -17.32 3.54
N TYR A 47 29.43 -18.39 3.02
CA TYR A 47 28.12 -18.86 3.47
C TYR A 47 28.14 -19.27 4.94
N ASN A 48 29.17 -20.00 5.39
CA ASN A 48 29.32 -20.39 6.78
C ASN A 48 29.52 -19.17 7.70
N GLU A 49 30.31 -18.18 7.27
CA GLU A 49 30.50 -16.92 8.01
C GLU A 49 29.17 -16.15 8.15
N GLU A 50 28.36 -16.09 7.09
CA GLU A 50 27.03 -15.46 7.10
C GLU A 50 26.06 -16.18 8.04
N VAL A 51 25.99 -17.52 7.98
CA VAL A 51 25.14 -18.33 8.86
C VAL A 51 25.55 -18.19 10.33
N VAL A 52 26.87 -18.18 10.62
CA VAL A 52 27.39 -17.97 11.98
C VAL A 52 27.02 -16.58 12.49
N TYR A 53 27.14 -15.56 11.65
CA TYR A 53 26.74 -14.19 11.99
C TYR A 53 25.24 -14.10 12.29
N GLU A 54 24.39 -14.71 11.45
CA GLU A 54 22.94 -14.74 11.66
C GLU A 54 22.56 -15.47 12.96
N HIS A 55 23.19 -16.61 13.25
CA HIS A 55 22.99 -17.35 14.50
C HIS A 55 23.37 -16.52 15.71
N GLU A 56 24.59 -15.94 15.71
CA GLU A 56 25.09 -15.15 16.83
C GLU A 56 24.22 -13.90 17.06
N HIS A 57 23.78 -13.25 15.99
CA HIS A 57 22.84 -12.14 16.07
C HIS A 57 21.47 -12.58 16.63
N ALA A 58 20.96 -13.75 16.22
CA ALA A 58 19.68 -14.29 16.69
C ALA A 58 19.69 -14.61 18.19
N ILE A 59 20.70 -15.34 18.68
CA ILE A 59 20.76 -15.80 20.07
C ILE A 59 21.06 -14.67 21.07
N ASN A 60 21.67 -13.58 20.62
CA ASN A 60 21.87 -12.36 21.42
C ASN A 60 20.62 -11.46 21.47
N GLY A 61 19.60 -11.78 20.67
CA GLY A 61 18.36 -11.01 20.56
C GLY A 61 17.29 -11.38 21.60
N ASN A 62 16.06 -11.03 21.25
CA ASN A 62 14.88 -11.29 22.07
C ASN A 62 14.09 -12.48 21.51
N PRO A 63 13.87 -13.55 22.28
CA PRO A 63 13.20 -14.74 21.79
C PRO A 63 11.72 -14.49 21.44
N PHE A 64 11.06 -13.49 22.03
CA PHE A 64 9.68 -13.12 21.67
C PHE A 64 9.59 -12.35 20.34
N MET A 65 10.72 -11.86 19.83
CA MET A 65 10.81 -11.20 18.52
C MET A 65 11.39 -12.11 17.44
N PHE A 66 11.87 -13.30 17.81
CA PHE A 66 12.44 -14.26 16.87
C PHE A 66 11.36 -14.90 16.01
N ARG A 67 11.55 -14.95 14.69
CA ARG A 67 10.62 -15.63 13.79
C ARG A 67 10.92 -17.11 13.72
N VAL A 68 9.91 -17.94 14.02
CA VAL A 68 10.04 -19.40 14.07
C VAL A 68 10.40 -19.99 12.70
N ASN A 69 10.00 -19.35 11.59
CA ASN A 69 10.37 -19.77 10.24
C ASN A 69 11.88 -19.61 9.92
N LYS A 70 12.63 -18.86 10.74
CA LYS A 70 14.09 -18.75 10.66
C LYS A 70 14.82 -19.72 11.60
N ALA A 71 14.09 -20.48 12.41
CA ALA A 71 14.66 -21.40 13.41
C ALA A 71 15.65 -22.38 12.79
N ASP A 72 15.29 -23.02 11.68
CA ASP A 72 16.12 -24.05 11.03
C ASP A 72 17.38 -23.46 10.41
N LYS A 73 17.28 -22.26 9.81
CA LYS A 73 18.42 -21.55 9.21
C LYS A 73 19.42 -21.10 10.26
N CYS A 74 18.93 -20.60 11.38
CA CYS A 74 19.77 -20.10 12.46
C CYS A 74 20.10 -21.19 13.50
N ASN A 75 19.72 -22.45 13.33
CA ASN A 75 19.94 -23.52 14.31
C ASN A 75 19.49 -23.14 15.75
N VAL A 76 18.31 -22.52 15.88
CA VAL A 76 17.71 -22.12 17.16
C VAL A 76 16.45 -22.93 17.38
N HIS A 77 16.48 -23.88 18.32
CA HIS A 77 15.36 -24.79 18.55
C HIS A 77 14.57 -24.46 19.81
N SER A 78 15.19 -23.77 20.77
CA SER A 78 14.61 -23.50 22.08
C SER A 78 14.92 -22.09 22.57
N ILE A 79 14.12 -21.60 23.51
CA ILE A 79 14.46 -20.37 24.24
C ILE A 79 15.72 -20.56 25.12
N GLU A 80 16.14 -21.81 25.39
CA GLU A 80 17.34 -22.09 26.17
C GLU A 80 18.64 -21.71 25.43
N ASP A 81 18.58 -21.58 24.10
CA ASP A 81 19.71 -21.25 23.24
C ASP A 81 20.07 -19.74 23.30
N PHE A 82 19.16 -18.89 23.79
CA PHE A 82 19.37 -17.45 23.90
C PHE A 82 20.31 -17.08 25.04
N LYS A 83 21.16 -16.08 24.79
CA LYS A 83 22.15 -15.56 25.74
C LYS A 83 21.53 -14.56 26.71
N VAL A 84 21.88 -14.68 27.98
CA VAL A 84 21.44 -13.79 29.08
C VAL A 84 22.64 -13.25 29.85
N LYS A 85 22.53 -11.99 30.31
CA LYS A 85 23.58 -11.34 31.11
C LYS A 85 23.58 -11.91 32.53
N VAL A 86 24.70 -12.53 32.92
CA VAL A 86 24.92 -13.09 34.26
C VAL A 86 25.67 -12.10 35.15
N LYS A 87 26.68 -11.43 34.59
CA LYS A 87 27.45 -10.33 35.19
C LYS A 87 27.62 -9.19 34.18
N ARG A 88 28.25 -8.07 34.57
CA ARG A 88 28.45 -6.89 33.70
C ARG A 88 29.09 -7.22 32.33
N LYS A 89 30.00 -8.19 32.25
CA LYS A 89 30.72 -8.57 31.02
C LYS A 89 30.55 -10.06 30.65
N GLU A 90 29.69 -10.80 31.36
CA GLU A 90 29.55 -12.24 31.16
C GLU A 90 28.13 -12.56 30.70
N THR A 91 28.02 -13.10 29.50
CA THR A 91 26.78 -13.63 28.89
C THR A 91 26.87 -15.14 28.80
N ARG A 92 25.81 -15.83 29.21
CA ARG A 92 25.69 -17.29 29.12
C ARG A 92 24.35 -17.66 28.55
N THR A 93 24.24 -18.83 27.93
CA THR A 93 22.93 -19.31 27.45
C THR A 93 21.99 -19.59 28.62
N ILE A 94 20.67 -19.51 28.41
CA ILE A 94 19.71 -19.92 29.44
C ILE A 94 19.95 -21.38 29.83
N LYS A 95 20.32 -22.25 28.87
CA LYS A 95 20.68 -23.65 29.11
C LYS A 95 21.77 -23.78 30.17
N GLU A 96 22.88 -23.07 30.02
CA GLU A 96 24.00 -23.05 30.98
C GLU A 96 23.55 -22.53 32.35
N VAL A 97 22.80 -21.44 32.39
CA VAL A 97 22.34 -20.86 33.67
C VAL A 97 21.38 -21.80 34.39
N LEU A 98 20.53 -22.51 33.66
CA LEU A 98 19.48 -23.37 34.21
C LEU A 98 20.04 -24.71 34.70
N ARG A 99 20.92 -25.34 33.89
CA ARG A 99 21.34 -26.75 34.05
C ARG A 99 22.68 -26.89 34.78
N THR A 100 23.56 -25.90 34.75
CA THR A 100 24.88 -26.01 35.39
C THR A 100 24.81 -25.79 36.90
N GLU A 101 25.54 -26.62 37.67
CA GLU A 101 25.57 -26.55 39.14
C GLU A 101 26.23 -25.28 39.70
N GLU A 102 27.01 -24.56 38.90
CA GLU A 102 27.73 -23.32 39.25
C GLU A 102 26.83 -22.26 39.92
N PHE A 103 25.55 -22.19 39.56
CA PHE A 103 24.63 -21.19 40.09
C PHE A 103 23.72 -21.75 41.19
N LYS A 104 23.66 -21.08 42.35
CA LYS A 104 22.64 -21.34 43.38
C LYS A 104 21.23 -21.06 42.82
N LEU A 105 20.22 -21.82 43.28
CA LEU A 105 18.83 -21.74 42.80
C LEU A 105 18.26 -20.30 42.78
N GLY A 106 18.48 -19.54 43.86
CA GLY A 106 18.01 -18.15 43.95
C GLY A 106 18.65 -17.24 42.89
N LYS A 107 19.93 -17.46 42.56
CA LYS A 107 20.65 -16.72 41.52
C LYS A 107 20.14 -17.09 40.13
N ARG A 108 19.93 -18.39 39.84
CA ARG A 108 19.32 -18.85 38.58
C ARG A 108 17.95 -18.20 38.36
N LYS A 109 17.10 -18.25 39.39
CA LYS A 109 15.77 -17.67 39.37
C LYS A 109 15.81 -16.16 39.09
N LYS A 110 16.71 -15.44 39.74
CA LYS A 110 16.88 -14.00 39.51
C LYS A 110 17.31 -13.70 38.09
N ILE A 111 18.33 -14.38 37.56
CA ILE A 111 18.86 -14.15 36.21
C ILE A 111 17.77 -14.42 35.15
N ILE A 112 17.18 -15.62 35.16
CA ILE A 112 16.23 -16.04 34.12
C ILE A 112 14.95 -15.22 34.17
N LEU A 113 14.36 -14.99 35.36
CA LEU A 113 13.13 -14.20 35.45
C LEU A 113 13.37 -12.72 35.11
N ASN A 114 14.54 -12.17 35.43
CA ASN A 114 14.88 -10.80 35.03
C ASN A 114 15.09 -10.69 33.52
N ALA A 115 15.73 -11.68 32.89
CA ALA A 115 15.88 -11.73 31.44
C ALA A 115 14.51 -11.80 30.74
N ILE A 116 13.63 -12.71 31.16
CA ILE A 116 12.27 -12.82 30.61
C ILE A 116 11.49 -11.51 30.78
N LYS A 117 11.57 -10.87 31.97
CA LYS A 117 10.93 -9.57 32.19
C LYS A 117 11.51 -8.47 31.29
N ALA A 118 12.83 -8.44 31.09
CA ALA A 118 13.49 -7.50 30.21
C ALA A 118 13.05 -7.69 28.76
N TRP A 119 13.00 -8.93 28.27
CA TRP A 119 12.53 -9.25 26.93
C TRP A 119 11.05 -8.89 26.72
N ILE A 120 10.19 -9.15 27.71
CA ILE A 120 8.79 -8.73 27.66
C ILE A 120 8.68 -7.21 27.60
N LYS A 121 9.54 -6.49 28.34
CA LYS A 121 9.57 -5.02 28.33
C LYS A 121 10.00 -4.49 26.97
N GLU A 122 11.10 -5.00 26.44
CA GLU A 122 11.63 -4.63 25.12
C GLU A 122 10.61 -4.90 24.00
N TYR A 123 9.93 -6.04 24.03
CA TYR A 123 8.85 -6.34 23.08
C TYR A 123 7.74 -5.29 23.13
N LYS A 124 7.32 -4.87 24.34
CA LYS A 124 6.29 -3.84 24.52
C LYS A 124 6.77 -2.47 24.03
N GLU A 125 8.03 -2.13 24.26
CA GLU A 125 8.65 -0.87 23.78
C GLU A 125 8.73 -0.85 22.24
N ASN A 126 9.12 -1.95 21.60
CA ASN A 126 9.14 -2.05 20.14
C ASN A 126 7.73 -2.02 19.54
N LYS A 127 6.78 -2.72 20.16
CA LYS A 127 5.36 -2.65 19.80
C LYS A 127 4.86 -1.20 19.83
N SER A 128 5.12 -0.46 20.90
CA SER A 128 4.62 0.92 21.01
C SER A 128 5.24 1.82 19.94
N LYS A 129 6.54 1.65 19.61
CA LYS A 129 7.18 2.38 18.52
C LYS A 129 6.51 2.10 17.17
N VAL A 130 6.25 0.83 16.86
CA VAL A 130 5.60 0.44 15.59
C VAL A 130 4.17 0.97 15.54
N ILE A 131 3.40 0.84 16.62
CA ILE A 131 2.03 1.37 16.67
C ILE A 131 2.00 2.90 16.53
N LEU A 132 2.93 3.62 17.16
CA LEU A 132 3.04 5.08 17.03
C LEU A 132 3.32 5.49 15.59
N LYS A 133 4.29 4.86 14.90
CA LYS A 133 4.53 5.10 13.48
C LYS A 133 3.25 4.89 12.65
N VAL A 134 2.50 3.84 12.96
CA VAL A 134 1.27 3.50 12.23
C VAL A 134 0.13 4.49 12.56
N SER A 135 0.05 5.04 13.77
CA SER A 135 -0.91 6.11 14.09
C SER A 135 -0.56 7.42 13.39
N ASP A 136 0.71 7.80 13.35
CA ASP A 136 1.16 9.01 12.66
C ASP A 136 0.83 8.95 11.17
N VAL A 137 1.03 7.78 10.57
CA VAL A 137 0.59 7.47 9.21
C VAL A 137 -0.92 7.65 9.01
N LYS A 138 -1.74 7.17 9.95
CA LYS A 138 -3.21 7.33 9.87
C LYS A 138 -3.61 8.80 9.99
N GLU A 139 -2.95 9.57 10.85
CA GLU A 139 -3.25 10.99 11.04
C GLU A 139 -2.84 11.84 9.84
N ALA A 140 -1.72 11.51 9.19
CA ALA A 140 -1.27 12.17 7.97
C ALA A 140 -2.22 11.94 6.77
N VAL A 141 -3.07 10.91 6.85
CA VAL A 141 -3.98 10.48 5.78
C VAL A 141 -5.42 10.45 6.30
N ARG A 142 -5.99 11.63 6.56
CA ARG A 142 -7.40 11.73 6.96
C ARG A 142 -8.32 11.58 5.75
N PRO A 143 -9.31 10.67 5.77
CA PRO A 143 -10.27 10.53 4.67
C PRO A 143 -11.19 11.75 4.50
N ASN A 144 -11.34 12.58 5.53
CA ASN A 144 -12.11 13.82 5.47
C ASN A 144 -11.50 14.87 4.52
N ASP A 145 -10.28 14.64 4.07
CA ASP A 145 -9.59 15.54 3.15
C ASP A 145 -10.20 15.54 1.74
N ILE A 146 -10.93 14.49 1.36
CA ILE A 146 -11.61 14.42 0.07
C ILE A 146 -13.03 14.97 0.22
N ALA A 147 -13.23 16.22 -0.19
CA ALA A 147 -14.52 16.88 -0.11
C ALA A 147 -15.58 16.12 -0.90
N LYS A 148 -16.59 15.59 -0.20
CA LYS A 148 -17.75 14.97 -0.84
C LYS A 148 -18.47 15.97 -1.74
N ILE A 149 -18.93 15.51 -2.90
CA ILE A 149 -19.79 16.31 -3.76
C ILE A 149 -21.14 16.49 -3.05
N LYS A 150 -21.58 17.73 -2.88
CA LYS A 150 -22.87 18.05 -2.28
C LYS A 150 -24.00 17.46 -3.14
N VAL A 151 -25.04 16.94 -2.52
CA VAL A 151 -26.23 16.36 -3.20
C VAL A 151 -26.80 17.32 -4.24
N GLY A 152 -26.79 18.63 -3.96
CA GLY A 152 -27.26 19.64 -4.91
C GLY A 152 -26.57 19.60 -6.28
N ALA A 153 -25.28 19.26 -6.36
CA ALA A 153 -24.59 19.18 -7.67
C ALA A 153 -25.17 18.08 -8.57
N TYR A 154 -25.68 17.00 -7.99
CA TYR A 154 -26.34 15.92 -8.74
C TYR A 154 -27.69 16.36 -9.34
N ILE A 155 -28.31 17.40 -8.80
CA ILE A 155 -29.59 17.94 -9.26
C ILE A 155 -29.36 19.11 -10.23
N PHE A 156 -28.49 20.06 -9.84
CA PHE A 156 -28.28 21.30 -10.59
C PHE A 156 -27.56 21.10 -11.92
N LEU A 157 -26.65 20.11 -12.05
CA LEU A 157 -25.95 19.87 -13.31
C LEU A 157 -26.85 19.30 -14.41
N PRO A 158 -27.65 18.24 -14.16
CA PRO A 158 -28.64 17.78 -15.14
C PRO A 158 -29.66 18.86 -15.48
N LEU A 159 -30.10 19.65 -14.49
CA LEU A 159 -31.02 20.75 -14.72
C LEU A 159 -30.40 21.83 -15.62
N GLY A 160 -29.17 22.25 -15.34
CA GLY A 160 -28.44 23.22 -16.16
C GLY A 160 -28.17 22.71 -17.57
N LEU A 161 -27.84 21.42 -17.73
CA LEU A 161 -27.69 20.78 -19.03
C LEU A 161 -29.02 20.76 -19.80
N ALA A 162 -30.10 20.30 -19.17
CA ALA A 162 -31.42 20.27 -19.79
C ALA A 162 -31.84 21.66 -20.25
N ALA A 163 -31.61 22.67 -19.40
CA ALA A 163 -31.93 24.04 -19.72
C ALA A 163 -31.10 24.54 -20.93
N LEU A 164 -29.79 24.28 -20.97
CA LEU A 164 -28.92 24.60 -22.12
C LEU A 164 -29.40 23.90 -23.41
N LEU A 165 -29.75 22.62 -23.33
CA LEU A 165 -30.25 21.84 -24.47
C LEU A 165 -31.59 22.38 -25.00
N VAL A 166 -32.51 22.78 -24.12
CA VAL A 166 -33.80 23.37 -24.49
C VAL A 166 -33.60 24.68 -25.25
N MET A 167 -32.68 25.52 -24.79
CA MET A 167 -32.36 26.79 -25.43
C MET A 167 -31.64 26.58 -26.78
N TYR A 168 -30.73 25.61 -26.85
CA TYR A 168 -29.94 25.35 -28.05
C TYR A 168 -30.74 24.64 -29.15
N PHE A 169 -31.31 23.46 -28.87
CA PHE A 169 -31.85 22.54 -29.88
C PHE A 169 -33.31 22.79 -30.30
N ARG A 170 -33.97 23.83 -29.77
CA ARG A 170 -35.39 24.14 -30.08
C ARG A 170 -36.26 22.88 -30.01
N LEU A 171 -36.24 22.19 -28.87
CA LEU A 171 -37.02 20.96 -28.65
C LEU A 171 -38.53 21.25 -28.78
N THR A 172 -39.05 21.14 -30.00
CA THR A 172 -40.36 21.67 -30.45
C THR A 172 -41.53 21.29 -29.53
N LYS A 173 -41.48 20.09 -28.93
CA LYS A 173 -42.50 19.62 -27.98
C LYS A 173 -42.50 20.39 -26.65
N LEU A 174 -41.35 20.68 -26.07
CA LEU A 174 -41.25 21.43 -24.80
C LEU A 174 -41.63 22.90 -24.99
N TRP A 175 -41.26 23.45 -26.15
CA TRP A 175 -41.64 24.81 -26.54
C TRP A 175 -43.14 24.94 -26.83
N GLY A 176 -43.78 23.89 -27.34
CA GLY A 176 -45.24 23.81 -27.52
C GLY A 176 -45.99 23.82 -26.18
N ILE A 177 -45.52 23.08 -25.18
CA ILE A 177 -46.13 23.06 -23.84
C ILE A 177 -46.10 24.46 -23.19
N ALA A 178 -45.01 25.22 -23.36
CA ALA A 178 -44.91 26.58 -22.84
C ALA A 178 -45.92 27.55 -23.48
N LYS A 179 -46.25 27.33 -24.76
CA LYS A 179 -47.24 28.13 -25.50
C LYS A 179 -48.66 27.91 -24.98
N ASP A 180 -48.96 26.70 -24.50
CA ASP A 180 -50.30 26.28 -24.10
C ASP A 180 -50.60 26.53 -22.60
N PHE A 181 -49.58 26.84 -21.79
CA PHE A 181 -49.72 26.88 -20.32
C PHE A 181 -50.41 28.16 -19.78
N THR A 182 -50.43 29.30 -20.50
CA THR A 182 -51.05 30.57 -20.02
C THR A 182 -51.52 31.51 -21.14
N LEU A 183 -52.42 32.46 -20.84
CA LEU A 183 -52.83 33.56 -21.74
C LEU A 183 -51.65 34.46 -22.19
N PHE A 184 -50.64 34.63 -21.35
CA PHE A 184 -49.37 35.30 -21.68
C PHE A 184 -48.37 34.39 -22.40
N GLY A 185 -48.66 33.09 -22.52
CA GLY A 185 -47.75 32.07 -23.04
C GLY A 185 -47.44 32.25 -24.52
N LYS A 186 -48.39 32.73 -25.33
CA LYS A 186 -48.16 33.00 -26.76
C LYS A 186 -47.20 34.17 -26.99
N GLU A 187 -47.41 35.27 -26.28
CA GLU A 187 -46.59 36.48 -26.38
C GLU A 187 -45.18 36.23 -25.82
N LEU A 188 -45.10 35.58 -24.66
CA LEU A 188 -43.84 35.16 -24.05
C LEU A 188 -43.06 34.21 -24.97
N HIS A 189 -43.74 33.24 -25.58
CA HIS A 189 -43.14 32.29 -26.51
C HIS A 189 -42.55 32.98 -27.74
N LEU A 190 -43.29 33.92 -28.34
CA LEU A 190 -42.82 34.68 -29.50
C LEU A 190 -41.59 35.53 -29.15
N ASN A 191 -41.66 36.29 -28.05
CA ASN A 191 -40.55 37.12 -27.58
C ASN A 191 -39.32 36.29 -27.23
N LEU A 192 -39.51 35.14 -26.58
CA LEU A 192 -38.42 34.22 -26.25
C LEU A 192 -37.81 33.58 -27.50
N GLU A 193 -38.61 33.24 -28.51
CA GLU A 193 -38.12 32.71 -29.78
C GLU A 193 -37.30 33.75 -30.57
N LEU A 194 -37.78 34.99 -30.64
CA LEU A 194 -37.08 36.10 -31.28
C LEU A 194 -35.76 36.42 -30.55
N ALA A 195 -35.80 36.56 -29.23
CA ALA A 195 -34.62 36.80 -28.41
C ALA A 195 -33.59 35.67 -28.55
N ARG A 196 -34.03 34.42 -28.58
CA ARG A 196 -33.18 33.26 -28.83
C ARG A 196 -32.53 33.34 -30.21
N ARG A 197 -33.30 33.60 -31.28
CA ARG A 197 -32.76 33.72 -32.64
C ARG A 197 -31.73 34.85 -32.74
N ALA A 198 -32.02 36.01 -32.15
CA ALA A 198 -31.09 37.13 -32.07
C ALA A 198 -29.82 36.75 -31.30
N ALA A 199 -29.95 36.14 -30.12
CA ALA A 199 -28.83 35.69 -29.30
C ALA A 199 -27.91 34.70 -30.04
N PHE A 200 -28.47 33.67 -30.66
CA PHE A 200 -27.69 32.65 -31.35
C PHE A 200 -27.23 33.05 -32.76
N SER A 201 -27.65 34.22 -33.27
CA SER A 201 -27.07 34.80 -34.50
C SER A 201 -25.63 35.28 -34.27
N LEU A 202 -25.28 35.62 -33.02
CA LEU A 202 -23.92 35.97 -32.63
C LEU A 202 -23.08 34.70 -32.46
N GLN A 203 -22.01 34.60 -33.26
CA GLN A 203 -21.13 33.44 -33.27
C GLN A 203 -20.57 33.09 -31.89
N TRP A 204 -20.21 34.10 -31.08
CA TRP A 204 -19.63 33.87 -29.75
C TRP A 204 -20.63 33.25 -28.77
N VAL A 205 -21.92 33.61 -28.83
CA VAL A 205 -22.97 33.01 -27.96
C VAL A 205 -23.17 31.55 -28.32
N ASN A 206 -23.20 31.24 -29.62
CA ASN A 206 -23.28 29.87 -30.12
C ASN A 206 -22.10 29.02 -29.63
N ILE A 207 -20.87 29.55 -29.75
CA ILE A 207 -19.66 28.88 -29.24
C ILE A 207 -19.77 28.63 -27.72
N VAL A 208 -20.15 29.64 -26.93
CA VAL A 208 -20.30 29.50 -25.47
C VAL A 208 -21.33 28.44 -25.10
N ALA A 209 -22.46 28.37 -25.81
CA ALA A 209 -23.49 27.37 -25.56
C ALA A 209 -23.02 25.95 -25.88
N VAL A 210 -22.38 25.75 -27.04
CA VAL A 210 -21.83 24.44 -27.46
C VAL A 210 -20.77 23.97 -26.48
N VAL A 211 -19.81 24.84 -26.13
CA VAL A 211 -18.78 24.55 -25.13
C VAL A 211 -19.42 24.25 -23.77
N GLY A 212 -20.43 25.03 -23.37
CA GLY A 212 -21.19 24.82 -22.13
C GLY A 212 -21.86 23.45 -22.05
N ILE A 213 -22.45 22.98 -23.16
CA ILE A 213 -23.05 21.64 -23.26
C ILE A 213 -21.98 20.56 -23.09
N TYR A 214 -20.85 20.64 -23.80
CA TYR A 214 -19.76 19.66 -23.65
C TYR A 214 -19.18 19.64 -22.24
N ILE A 215 -18.97 20.80 -21.62
CA ILE A 215 -18.52 20.90 -20.23
C ILE A 215 -19.57 20.25 -19.30
N ALA A 216 -20.86 20.52 -19.48
CA ALA A 216 -21.92 19.94 -18.64
C ALA A 216 -22.00 18.41 -18.75
N ILE A 217 -21.91 17.85 -19.96
CA ILE A 217 -21.86 16.39 -20.17
C ILE A 217 -20.62 15.79 -19.49
N THR A 218 -19.46 16.41 -19.69
CA THR A 218 -18.20 15.98 -19.07
C THR A 218 -18.26 16.07 -17.55
N SER A 219 -18.88 17.13 -17.00
CA SER A 219 -19.14 17.30 -15.56
C SER A 219 -19.96 16.14 -14.99
N MET A 220 -21.00 15.69 -15.70
CA MET A 220 -21.84 14.57 -15.25
C MET A 220 -21.07 13.25 -15.24
N LEU A 221 -20.30 12.95 -16.29
CA LEU A 221 -19.43 11.77 -16.32
C LEU A 221 -18.37 11.81 -15.21
N PHE A 222 -17.77 12.99 -15.00
CA PHE A 222 -16.79 13.20 -13.95
C PHE A 222 -17.36 12.98 -12.55
N ILE A 223 -18.62 13.35 -12.29
CA ILE A 223 -19.28 13.08 -11.00
C ILE A 223 -19.31 11.59 -10.69
N GLY A 224 -19.68 10.75 -11.67
CA GLY A 224 -19.72 9.30 -11.49
C GLY A 224 -18.34 8.73 -11.15
N LEU A 225 -17.32 9.13 -11.93
CA LEU A 225 -15.94 8.72 -11.68
C LEU A 225 -15.42 9.21 -10.32
N TYR A 226 -15.69 10.47 -9.99
CA TYR A 226 -15.30 11.06 -8.71
C TYR A 226 -15.94 10.34 -7.53
N HIS A 227 -17.24 10.01 -7.64
CA HIS A 227 -17.95 9.24 -6.62
C HIS A 227 -17.35 7.85 -6.43
N ALA A 228 -17.08 7.13 -7.52
CA ALA A 228 -16.45 5.81 -7.48
C ALA A 228 -15.07 5.87 -6.79
N VAL A 229 -14.22 6.85 -7.15
CA VAL A 229 -12.91 7.06 -6.52
C VAL A 229 -13.04 7.39 -5.03
N CYS A 230 -13.97 8.27 -4.65
CA CYS A 230 -14.20 8.60 -3.24
C CYS A 230 -14.71 7.41 -2.43
N HIS A 231 -15.58 6.61 -3.02
CA HIS A 231 -16.11 5.40 -2.41
C HIS A 231 -15.01 4.35 -2.21
N GLU A 232 -14.22 4.08 -3.25
CA GLU A 232 -13.08 3.16 -3.16
C GLU A 232 -12.08 3.62 -2.10
N PHE A 233 -11.76 4.93 -2.07
CA PHE A 233 -10.88 5.52 -1.06
C PHE A 233 -11.40 5.28 0.36
N THR A 234 -12.68 5.59 0.60
CA THR A 234 -13.32 5.43 1.91
C THR A 234 -13.34 3.97 2.35
N SER A 235 -13.69 3.07 1.42
CA SER A 235 -13.71 1.63 1.65
C SER A 235 -12.32 1.09 1.98
N TYR A 236 -11.31 1.51 1.23
CA TYR A 236 -9.92 1.11 1.43
C TYR A 236 -9.38 1.60 2.78
N THR A 237 -9.64 2.84 3.18
CA THR A 237 -9.25 3.36 4.52
C THR A 237 -9.89 2.56 5.64
N LYS A 238 -11.21 2.28 5.55
CA LYS A 238 -11.91 1.46 6.55
C LYS A 238 -11.35 0.04 6.62
N THR A 239 -11.12 -0.58 5.46
CA THR A 239 -10.58 -1.94 5.37
C THR A 239 -9.20 -2.02 6.00
N HIS A 240 -8.30 -1.09 5.67
CA HIS A 240 -6.95 -1.03 6.24
C HIS A 240 -6.96 -0.82 7.76
N ALA A 241 -7.78 0.11 8.26
CA ALA A 241 -7.94 0.34 9.69
C ALA A 241 -8.37 -0.94 10.42
N SER A 242 -9.38 -1.63 9.89
CA SER A 242 -9.88 -2.88 10.47
C SER A 242 -8.86 -4.02 10.39
N LEU A 243 -8.09 -4.13 9.31
CA LEU A 243 -7.08 -5.16 9.12
C LEU A 243 -5.92 -4.96 10.09
N ASN A 244 -5.44 -3.72 10.20
CA ASN A 244 -4.37 -3.35 11.12
C ASN A 244 -4.77 -3.59 12.59
N GLU A 245 -6.01 -3.27 12.97
CA GLU A 245 -6.55 -3.59 14.29
C GLU A 245 -6.58 -5.10 14.54
N LYS A 246 -7.08 -5.90 13.59
CA LYS A 246 -7.09 -7.36 13.67
C LYS A 246 -5.69 -7.95 13.83
N LEU A 247 -4.73 -7.49 13.03
CA LEU A 247 -3.33 -7.95 13.11
C LEU A 247 -2.70 -7.56 14.45
N THR A 248 -2.88 -6.32 14.90
CA THR A 248 -2.39 -5.86 16.20
C THR A 248 -2.97 -6.71 17.35
N ASN A 249 -4.26 -7.02 17.30
CA ASN A 249 -4.92 -7.88 18.28
C ASN A 249 -4.40 -9.32 18.23
N LYS A 250 -4.19 -9.88 17.02
CA LYS A 250 -3.60 -11.22 16.85
C LYS A 250 -2.21 -11.30 17.48
N VAL A 251 -1.34 -10.33 17.17
CA VAL A 251 0.02 -10.22 17.73
C VAL A 251 -0.01 -10.08 19.25
N ASN A 252 -0.94 -9.27 19.79
CA ASN A 252 -1.08 -9.09 21.24
C ASN A 252 -1.54 -10.35 21.96
N ASN A 253 -2.54 -11.02 21.41
CA ASN A 253 -3.10 -12.23 22.01
C ASN A 253 -2.06 -13.36 21.99
N ASP A 254 -1.34 -13.50 20.87
CA ASP A 254 -0.28 -14.50 20.74
C ASP A 254 0.88 -14.22 21.73
N PHE A 255 1.37 -12.98 21.79
CA PHE A 255 2.41 -12.59 22.74
C PHE A 255 1.97 -12.77 24.20
N ASN A 256 0.76 -12.35 24.57
CA ASN A 256 0.26 -12.50 25.94
C ASN A 256 0.14 -13.97 26.34
N ARG A 257 -0.27 -14.84 25.40
CA ARG A 257 -0.33 -16.29 25.61
C ARG A 257 1.08 -16.88 25.78
N LYS A 258 1.99 -16.60 24.86
CA LYS A 258 3.37 -17.14 24.83
C LYS A 258 4.21 -16.63 26.01
N SER A 259 4.12 -15.35 26.36
CA SER A 259 4.82 -14.77 27.51
C SER A 259 4.34 -15.36 28.84
N LYS A 260 3.03 -15.54 29.04
CA LYS A 260 2.48 -16.23 30.21
C LYS A 260 2.93 -17.69 30.28
N LYS A 261 2.89 -18.41 29.15
CA LYS A 261 3.34 -19.81 29.05
C LYS A 261 4.82 -19.93 29.42
N THR A 262 5.67 -19.10 28.82
CA THR A 262 7.12 -19.05 29.06
C THR A 262 7.43 -18.76 30.53
N LEU A 263 6.77 -17.74 31.12
CA LEU A 263 6.98 -17.39 32.52
C LEU A 263 6.57 -18.54 33.46
N LYS A 264 5.41 -19.16 33.24
CA LYS A 264 4.92 -20.29 34.04
C LYS A 264 5.84 -21.50 33.92
N TYR A 265 6.33 -21.78 32.72
CA TYR A 265 7.29 -22.87 32.45
C TYR A 265 8.57 -22.68 33.29
N TYR A 266 9.22 -21.52 33.19
CA TYR A 266 10.47 -21.27 33.92
C TYR A 266 10.25 -21.15 35.44
N GLN A 267 9.12 -20.61 35.89
CA GLN A 267 8.78 -20.64 37.31
C GLN A 267 8.64 -22.06 37.86
N LYS A 268 8.15 -23.01 37.06
CA LYS A 268 8.06 -24.43 37.44
C LYS A 268 9.43 -25.11 37.40
N ALA A 269 10.21 -24.87 36.34
CA ALA A 269 11.57 -25.38 36.17
C ALA A 269 12.47 -25.00 37.36
N LEU A 270 12.36 -23.75 37.81
CA LEU A 270 13.18 -23.17 38.88
C LEU A 270 12.69 -23.47 40.31
N ARG A 271 11.77 -24.43 40.50
CA ARG A 271 11.38 -24.91 41.85
C ARG A 271 12.32 -25.97 42.40
N LYS A 272 13.01 -26.72 41.53
CA LYS A 272 13.91 -27.82 41.89
C LYS A 272 15.35 -27.42 41.62
N LYS A 273 16.31 -28.01 42.36
CA LYS A 273 17.75 -27.79 42.16
C LYS A 273 18.21 -28.26 40.78
N GLU A 274 17.67 -29.38 40.33
CA GLU A 274 17.88 -29.95 38.99
C GLU A 274 16.64 -29.74 38.14
N CYS A 275 16.83 -29.17 36.94
CA CYS A 275 15.75 -29.00 35.97
C CYS A 275 15.58 -30.30 35.16
N LYS A 276 14.49 -31.03 35.43
CA LYS A 276 14.10 -32.25 34.69
C LYS A 276 13.11 -31.98 33.55
N LEU A 277 12.88 -30.72 33.19
CA LEU A 277 11.96 -30.36 32.10
C LEU A 277 12.73 -30.23 30.78
N ASP A 278 12.09 -30.67 29.70
CA ASP A 278 12.61 -30.54 28.35
C ASP A 278 12.63 -29.07 27.90
N PRO A 279 13.64 -28.63 27.15
CA PRO A 279 13.75 -27.25 26.69
C PRO A 279 12.45 -26.74 26.05
N LEU A 280 12.01 -25.53 26.44
CA LEU A 280 10.82 -24.94 25.85
C LEU A 280 11.13 -24.59 24.38
N PRO A 281 10.40 -25.18 23.41
CA PRO A 281 10.69 -24.99 22.00
C PRO A 281 10.45 -23.53 21.60
N ILE A 282 11.23 -23.05 20.63
CA ILE A 282 11.14 -21.65 20.19
C ILE A 282 9.77 -21.33 19.58
N SER A 283 9.05 -22.32 19.04
CA SER A 283 7.67 -22.18 18.54
C SER A 283 6.67 -21.74 19.62
N ASP A 284 6.94 -22.05 20.89
CA ASP A 284 6.11 -21.69 22.04
C ASP A 284 6.43 -20.30 22.62
N THR A 285 7.47 -19.63 22.12
CA THR A 285 7.93 -18.33 22.62
C THR A 285 8.00 -17.28 21.51
N GLY A 286 8.59 -17.62 20.37
CA GLY A 286 8.80 -16.74 19.23
C GLY A 286 7.57 -16.49 18.38
N ILE A 287 7.72 -15.66 17.35
CA ILE A 287 6.67 -15.24 16.43
C ILE A 287 6.41 -16.35 15.40
N THR A 288 5.17 -16.80 15.28
CA THR A 288 4.79 -17.87 14.33
C THR A 288 4.25 -17.32 13.02
N ASP A 289 3.28 -16.41 13.07
CA ASP A 289 2.48 -16.07 11.89
C ASP A 289 2.68 -14.63 11.40
N VAL A 290 2.55 -13.66 12.31
CA VAL A 290 2.49 -12.24 12.00
C VAL A 290 3.43 -11.51 12.93
N ASP A 291 4.34 -10.72 12.37
CA ASP A 291 5.29 -9.91 13.12
C ASP A 291 5.03 -8.41 12.96
N PHE A 292 5.86 -7.60 13.60
CA PHE A 292 5.76 -6.14 13.50
C PHE A 292 6.14 -5.60 12.13
N SER A 293 7.01 -6.30 11.39
CA SER A 293 7.38 -5.88 10.04
C SER A 293 6.24 -6.10 9.05
N ASP A 294 5.38 -7.11 9.25
CA ASP A 294 4.20 -7.32 8.42
C ASP A 294 3.22 -6.16 8.60
N ILE A 295 3.08 -5.68 9.84
CA ILE A 295 2.28 -4.49 10.17
C ILE A 295 2.89 -3.23 9.57
N GLU A 296 4.22 -3.07 9.65
CA GLU A 296 4.95 -1.94 9.07
C GLU A 296 4.84 -1.93 7.54
N ALA A 297 5.07 -3.07 6.88
CA ALA A 297 4.93 -3.22 5.43
C ALA A 297 3.49 -2.94 4.97
N LEU A 298 2.47 -3.39 5.70
CA LEU A 298 1.08 -3.05 5.42
C LEU A 298 0.80 -1.56 5.60
N SER A 299 1.41 -0.93 6.60
CA SER A 299 1.32 0.51 6.83
C SER A 299 2.01 1.30 5.71
N ASP A 300 3.18 0.86 5.26
CA ASP A 300 3.94 1.48 4.18
C ASP A 300 3.26 1.32 2.81
N ALA A 301 2.70 0.14 2.53
CA ALA A 301 1.90 -0.06 1.34
C ALA A 301 0.69 0.89 1.32
N TYR A 302 0.08 1.13 2.48
CA TYR A 302 -1.00 2.08 2.64
C TYR A 302 -0.55 3.52 2.48
N THR A 303 0.55 3.96 3.13
CA THR A 303 1.09 5.32 2.96
C THR A 303 1.42 5.59 1.50
N HIS A 304 2.06 4.65 0.82
CA HIS A 304 2.41 4.78 -0.58
C HIS A 304 1.17 4.93 -1.47
N LYS A 305 0.16 4.07 -1.30
CA LYS A 305 -1.10 4.18 -2.05
C LYS A 305 -1.80 5.51 -1.76
N MET A 306 -1.75 5.97 -0.50
CA MET A 306 -2.37 7.21 -0.06
C MET A 306 -1.66 8.46 -0.56
N ALA A 307 -0.33 8.45 -0.59
CA ALA A 307 0.47 9.53 -1.18
C ALA A 307 0.15 9.69 -2.67
N LYS A 308 0.04 8.58 -3.41
CA LYS A 308 -0.39 8.60 -4.82
C LYS A 308 -1.79 9.20 -5.00
N MET A 309 -2.71 8.91 -4.09
CA MET A 309 -4.07 9.51 -4.13
C MET A 309 -4.05 10.98 -3.72
N LYS A 310 -3.22 11.39 -2.75
CA LYS A 310 -3.03 12.78 -2.35
C LYS A 310 -2.47 13.64 -3.49
N GLY A 311 -1.50 13.13 -4.25
CA GLY A 311 -1.00 13.82 -5.46
C GLY A 311 -2.09 14.08 -6.50
N ARG A 312 -3.07 13.17 -6.61
CA ARG A 312 -4.23 13.34 -7.52
C ARG A 312 -5.31 14.26 -6.96
N LYS A 313 -5.29 14.57 -5.67
CA LYS A 313 -6.30 15.42 -5.01
C LYS A 313 -6.38 16.81 -5.64
N THR A 314 -5.24 17.44 -5.87
CA THR A 314 -5.17 18.78 -6.47
C THR A 314 -5.75 18.77 -7.88
N PHE A 315 -5.40 17.77 -8.69
CA PHE A 315 -5.97 17.58 -10.02
C PHE A 315 -7.49 17.39 -9.98
N LEU A 316 -8.00 16.52 -9.09
CA LEU A 316 -9.43 16.30 -8.92
C LEU A 316 -10.16 17.56 -8.46
N TYR A 317 -9.55 18.35 -7.57
CA TYR A 317 -10.11 19.61 -7.09
C TYR A 317 -10.20 20.65 -8.20
N ILE A 318 -9.13 20.85 -8.97
CA ILE A 318 -9.07 21.79 -10.09
C ILE A 318 -10.08 21.37 -11.17
N THR A 319 -10.07 20.09 -11.54
CA THR A 319 -11.00 19.54 -12.54
C THR A 319 -12.45 19.76 -12.10
N ARG A 320 -12.78 19.46 -10.84
CA ARG A 320 -14.11 19.73 -10.26
C ARG A 320 -14.47 21.22 -10.33
N PHE A 321 -13.53 22.11 -10.00
CA PHE A 321 -13.76 23.55 -10.03
C PHE A 321 -14.08 24.03 -11.45
N ILE A 322 -13.23 23.67 -12.42
CA ILE A 322 -13.40 24.04 -13.84
C ILE A 322 -14.72 23.50 -14.38
N LEU A 323 -14.99 22.21 -14.18
CA LEU A 323 -16.19 21.56 -14.70
C LEU A 323 -17.46 22.18 -14.11
N PHE A 324 -17.54 22.34 -12.79
CA PHE A 324 -18.76 22.82 -12.17
C PHE A 324 -18.95 24.32 -12.40
N LYS A 325 -17.93 25.14 -12.10
CA LYS A 325 -18.04 26.59 -12.27
C LYS A 325 -18.13 26.97 -13.75
N GLY A 326 -17.45 26.23 -14.63
CA GLY A 326 -17.56 26.40 -16.08
C GLY A 326 -18.98 26.16 -16.57
N THR A 327 -19.64 25.08 -16.17
CA THR A 327 -21.05 24.84 -16.54
C THR A 327 -21.96 25.99 -16.09
N TYR A 328 -21.83 26.46 -14.83
CA TYR A 328 -22.63 27.58 -14.34
C TYR A 328 -22.32 28.89 -15.07
N LEU A 329 -21.04 29.17 -15.37
CA LEU A 329 -20.64 30.37 -16.09
C LEU A 329 -21.24 30.37 -17.50
N CYS A 330 -21.07 29.28 -18.27
CA CYS A 330 -21.63 29.16 -19.62
C CYS A 330 -23.15 29.29 -19.62
N ALA A 331 -23.84 28.60 -18.70
CA ALA A 331 -25.28 28.72 -18.55
C ALA A 331 -25.69 30.18 -18.27
N SER A 332 -25.13 30.80 -17.24
CA SER A 332 -25.43 32.19 -16.87
C SER A 332 -25.14 33.18 -17.99
N THR A 333 -24.07 33.00 -18.77
CA THR A 333 -23.77 33.86 -19.92
C THR A 333 -24.84 33.73 -21.01
N VAL A 334 -25.23 32.50 -21.36
CA VAL A 334 -26.28 32.26 -22.37
C VAL A 334 -27.63 32.80 -21.89
N TYR A 335 -28.04 32.51 -20.65
CA TYR A 335 -29.29 33.01 -20.08
C TYR A 335 -29.31 34.52 -19.91
N GLY A 336 -28.21 35.10 -19.45
CA GLY A 336 -28.07 36.55 -19.28
C GLY A 336 -28.20 37.28 -20.60
N TYR A 337 -27.58 36.76 -21.66
CA TYR A 337 -27.68 37.33 -23.00
C TYR A 337 -29.10 37.19 -23.58
N ILE A 338 -29.73 36.02 -23.46
CA ILE A 338 -31.13 35.84 -23.89
C ILE A 338 -32.06 36.79 -23.13
N SER A 339 -31.89 36.94 -21.81
CA SER A 339 -32.70 37.86 -21.00
C SER A 339 -32.49 39.31 -21.42
N PHE A 340 -31.25 39.71 -21.74
CA PHE A 340 -30.94 41.02 -22.28
C PHE A 340 -31.68 41.28 -23.61
N GLU A 341 -31.70 40.32 -24.54
CA GLU A 341 -32.43 40.44 -25.79
C GLU A 341 -33.96 40.54 -25.58
N ILE A 342 -34.52 39.82 -24.59
CA ILE A 342 -35.94 39.95 -24.23
C ILE A 342 -36.24 41.37 -23.73
N ILE A 343 -35.43 41.91 -22.81
CA ILE A 343 -35.60 43.26 -22.27
C ILE A 343 -35.47 44.29 -23.39
N ARG A 344 -34.47 44.13 -24.26
CA ARG A 344 -34.26 45.00 -25.43
C ARG A 344 -35.46 44.96 -26.37
N GLY A 345 -36.04 43.79 -26.62
CA GLY A 345 -37.26 43.65 -27.44
C GLY A 345 -38.50 44.31 -26.83
N LEU A 346 -38.66 44.22 -25.49
CA LEU A 346 -39.81 44.80 -24.79
C LEU A 346 -39.76 46.33 -24.66
N PHE A 347 -38.59 46.90 -24.41
CA PHE A 347 -38.44 48.34 -24.10
C PHE A 347 -37.82 49.16 -25.24
N GLY A 348 -37.11 48.51 -26.16
CA GLY A 348 -36.34 49.18 -27.22
C GLY A 348 -37.17 49.61 -28.43
N GLY A 349 -38.48 49.31 -28.47
CA GLY A 349 -39.39 49.77 -29.53
C GLY A 349 -38.87 49.45 -30.94
N GLY A 350 -38.59 48.17 -31.23
CA GLY A 350 -38.23 47.75 -32.59
C GLY A 350 -37.49 46.42 -32.67
N ILE A 351 -38.22 45.38 -33.08
CA ILE A 351 -37.69 44.31 -33.95
C ILE A 351 -38.41 44.45 -35.28
#